data_AF-A0AAW6FVQ1-F1
#
_entry.id   AF-A0AAW6FVQ1-F1
#
_cell.length_a   1.000
_cell.length_b   1.000
_cell.length_c   1.000
_cell.angle_alpha   90.00
_cell.angle_beta   90.00
_cell.angle_gamma   90.00
#
_symmetry.space_group_name_H-M   'P 1'
#
loop_
_entity.id
_entity.type
_entity.pdbx_description
1 polymer ?
#
loop_
_entity_poly.entity_id
_entity_poly.type
_entity_poly.pdbx_seq_one_letter_code
_entity_poly.pdbx_strand_id
1 'polypeptide(L)' 'MDNKKNEEYVICPRCKQKVYKEAVTCPFCSFGIMAWLEKEIDENGESIKKSEVDSDGSVK' A
#
# COMPACT_ATOMS: atom_id res chain seq x y z
N MET A 1 -21.97 -11.95 -24.13
CA MET A 1 -22.08 -12.10 -22.64
C MET A 1 -20.67 -11.95 -22.12
N ASP A 2 -20.19 -10.72 -22.15
CA ASP A 2 -18.78 -10.43 -21.92
C ASP A 2 -18.67 -9.95 -20.49
N ASN A 3 -19.08 -10.82 -19.57
CA ASN A 3 -18.90 -10.61 -18.14
C ASN A 3 -17.45 -10.97 -17.77
N LYS A 4 -16.51 -10.37 -18.51
CA LYS A 4 -15.09 -10.44 -18.21
C LYS A 4 -14.90 -9.49 -17.04
N LYS A 5 -15.20 -9.98 -15.84
CA LYS A 5 -14.69 -9.39 -14.61
C LYS A 5 -13.19 -9.32 -14.81
N ASN A 6 -12.71 -8.16 -15.21
CA ASN A 6 -11.30 -7.81 -15.19
C ASN A 6 -10.92 -7.78 -13.72
N GLU A 7 -10.68 -8.95 -13.15
CA GLU A 7 -10.08 -9.08 -11.85
C GLU A 7 -8.68 -8.49 -12.02
N GLU A 8 -8.56 -7.19 -11.80
CA GLU A 8 -7.28 -6.51 -11.84
C GLU A 8 -6.52 -6.92 -10.57
N TYR A 9 -5.40 -7.60 -10.77
CA TYR A 9 -4.50 -7.99 -9.70
C TYR A 9 -3.26 -7.10 -9.74
N VAL A 10 -2.75 -6.77 -8.55
CA VAL A 10 -1.47 -6.09 -8.37
C VAL A 10 -0.50 -7.02 -7.65
N ILE A 11 0.80 -6.82 -7.88
CA ILE A 11 1.85 -7.57 -7.19
C ILE A 11 2.21 -6.81 -5.94
N CYS A 12 2.06 -7.43 -4.76
CA CYS A 12 2.48 -6.83 -3.51
C CYS A 12 4.00 -6.58 -3.52
N PRO A 13 4.48 -5.34 -3.28
CA PRO A 13 5.91 -5.03 -3.33
C PRO A 13 6.72 -5.76 -2.26
N ARG A 14 6.11 -6.05 -1.10
CA ARG A 14 6.75 -6.72 0.04
C ARG A 14 6.96 -8.21 -0.16
N CYS A 15 5.91 -8.94 -0.53
CA CYS A 15 5.92 -10.40 -0.59
C CYS A 15 5.82 -10.97 -2.01
N LYS A 16 5.70 -10.11 -3.03
CA LYS A 16 5.56 -10.47 -4.45
C LYS A 16 4.35 -11.37 -4.76
N GLN A 17 3.37 -11.42 -3.84
CA GLN A 17 2.14 -12.16 -4.04
C GLN A 17 1.14 -11.38 -4.90
N LYS A 18 0.33 -12.11 -5.67
CA LYS A 18 -0.79 -11.54 -6.42
C LYS A 18 -1.93 -11.24 -5.47
N VAL A 19 -2.35 -9.98 -5.44
CA VAL A 19 -3.44 -9.49 -4.59
C VAL A 19 -4.42 -8.71 -5.45
N TYR A 20 -5.70 -8.72 -5.07
CA TYR A 20 -6.71 -7.92 -5.75
C TYR A 20 -6.37 -6.44 -5.66
N LYS A 21 -6.53 -5.70 -6.76
CA LYS A 21 -6.31 -4.24 -6.78
C LYS A 21 -7.19 -3.49 -5.78
N GLU A 22 -8.38 -4.03 -5.51
CA GLU A 22 -9.35 -3.51 -4.54
C GLU A 22 -9.04 -3.95 -3.09
N ALA A 23 -7.98 -4.73 -2.86
CA ALA A 23 -7.60 -5.13 -1.52
C ALA A 23 -7.02 -3.93 -0.74
N VAL A 24 -7.61 -3.63 0.42
CA VAL A 24 -7.07 -2.61 1.33
C VAL A 24 -5.68 -3.01 1.82
N THR A 25 -5.53 -4.27 2.21
CA THR A 25 -4.27 -4.85 2.70
C THR A 25 -3.97 -6.19 2.04
N CYS A 26 -2.69 -6.50 1.86
CA CYS A 26 -2.21 -7.80 1.41
C CYS A 26 -2.52 -8.88 2.47
N PRO A 27 -3.28 -9.94 2.15
CA PRO A 27 -3.64 -10.98 3.12
C PRO A 27 -2.45 -11.87 3.54
N PHE A 28 -1.32 -11.79 2.83
CA PHE A 28 -0.15 -12.62 3.10
C PHE A 28 0.86 -11.96 4.04
N CYS A 29 1.03 -10.63 3.94
CA CYS A 29 2.03 -9.89 4.71
C CYS A 29 1.47 -8.67 5.43
N SER A 30 0.14 -8.47 5.40
CA SER A 30 -0.57 -7.35 6.03
C SER A 30 -0.14 -5.95 5.55
N PHE A 31 0.49 -5.87 4.38
CA PHE A 31 0.92 -4.60 3.78
C PHE A 31 -0.25 -3.80 3.19
N GLY A 32 -0.31 -2.49 3.40
CA GLY A 32 -1.38 -1.62 2.89
C GLY A 32 -1.31 -1.40 1.38
N ILE A 33 -1.98 -2.25 0.60
CA ILE A 33 -1.96 -2.17 -0.87
C ILE A 33 -2.67 -0.91 -1.36
N MET A 34 -3.82 -0.57 -0.78
CA MET A 34 -4.57 0.63 -1.16
C MET A 34 -3.77 1.90 -0.87
N ALA A 35 -3.22 2.02 0.33
CA ALA A 35 -2.34 3.13 0.71
C ALA A 35 -1.08 3.22 -0.17
N TRP A 36 -0.51 2.08 -0.61
CA TRP A 36 0.63 2.07 -1.53
C TRP A 36 0.25 2.53 -2.94
N LEU A 37 -0.92 2.09 -3.45
CA LEU A 37 -1.46 2.54 -4.74
C LEU A 37 -1.79 4.03 -4.73
N GLU A 38 -2.30 4.54 -3.60
CA GLU A 38 -2.53 5.97 -3.35
C GLU A 38 -1.23 6.75 -3.08
N LYS A 39 -0.08 6.07 -3.04
CA LYS A 39 1.24 6.63 -2.75
C LYS A 39 1.29 7.34 -1.39
N GLU A 40 0.52 6.85 -0.42
CA GLU A 40 0.56 7.28 0.97
C GLU A 40 1.64 6.57 1.77
N ILE A 41 1.98 5.32 1.38
CA ILE A 41 3.04 4.52 2.01
C ILE A 41 4.08 4.04 0.99
N ASP A 42 5.33 3.89 1.43
CA ASP A 42 6.44 3.40 0.59
C ASP A 42 6.44 1.86 0.46
N GLU A 43 7.45 1.32 -0.21
CA GLU A 43 7.62 -0.12 -0.41
C GLU A 43 7.84 -0.89 0.91
N ASN A 44 8.24 -0.20 1.98
CA ASN A 44 8.41 -0.74 3.32
C ASN A 44 7.11 -0.67 4.16
N GLY A 45 6.14 0.11 3.71
CA GLY A 45 4.86 0.32 4.37
C GLY A 45 4.88 1.49 5.34
N GLU A 46 5.94 2.30 5.26
CA GLU A 46 6.10 3.52 6.05
C GLU A 46 5.35 4.66 5.35
N SER A 47 4.76 5.55 6.13
CA SER A 47 4.03 6.69 5.57
C SER A 47 4.99 7.64 4.83
N ILE A 48 4.73 7.89 3.54
CA ILE A 48 5.49 8.84 2.71
C ILE A 48 5.06 10.29 3.01
N LYS A 49 4.45 10.54 4.17
CA LYS A 49 4.09 11.90 4.61
C LYS A 49 5.32 12.75 4.41
N LYS A 50 5.21 13.73 3.53
CA LYS A 50 6.23 14.71 3.23
C LYS A 50 6.52 15.44 4.54
N SER A 51 7.46 14.90 5.30
CA SER A 51 8.09 15.59 6.40
C SER A 51 8.90 16.71 5.79
N GLU A 52 8.23 17.84 5.56
CA GLU A 52 8.87 19.15 5.73
C GLU A 52 9.18 19.43 7.21
N VAL A 53 8.99 18.47 8.13
CA VAL A 53 9.31 18.65 9.54
C VAL A 53 9.79 17.32 10.15
N ASP A 54 11.08 17.02 9.97
CA ASP A 54 11.86 16.55 11.12
C ASP A 54 12.06 17.80 12.00
N SER A 55 11.08 18.08 12.83
CA SER A 55 11.36 18.72 14.10
C SER A 55 11.07 17.63 15.08
N ASP A 56 12.14 17.07 15.63
CA ASP A 56 12.22 16.78 17.06
C ASP A 56 11.14 17.58 17.81
N GLY A 57 9.96 16.97 17.92
CA GLY A 57 8.97 17.32 18.90
C GLY A 57 9.45 16.64 20.17
N SER A 58 10.52 17.15 20.76
CA SER A 58 10.77 17.03 22.18
C SER A 58 9.48 17.42 22.89
N VAL A 59 8.64 16.44 23.21
CA VAL A 59 7.68 16.58 24.29
C VAL A 59 8.52 16.73 25.55
N LYS A 60 8.46 17.93 26.11
CA LYS A 60 9.09 18.32 27.39
C LYS A 60 8.88 17.28 28.49
#